data_AF-A0A9Q3HAF6-F1
#
_entry.id   AF-A0A9Q3HAF6-F1
#
_cell.length_a   1.000
_cell.length_b   1.000
_cell.length_c   1.000
_cell.angle_alpha   90.00
_cell.angle_beta   90.00
_cell.angle_gamma   90.00
#
_symmetry.space_group_name_H-M   'P 1'
#
loop_
_entity.id
_entity.type
_entity.pdbx_description
1 polymer ?
#
loop_
_entity_poly.entity_id
_entity_poly.type
_entity_poly.pdbx_seq_one_letter_code
_entity_poly.pdbx_strand_id
1 'polypeptide(L)'
;MIQKMEYILRRLCSYGIEYKDHGGYTHYCIKPLPAVQLAYNSGQDSTTGKTPALVEKGWNPLLPVDHLKSNLLTIYPTAKDFHEMMKRACDTSAKCIPEAKEYNKQRWDKSHREHDFREGDQVLVSTLTLIISKDLRRLETHS
;
A
#
# COMPACT_ATOMS: atom_id res chain seq x y z
N MET A 1 -2.53 -5.53 -1.40
CA MET A 1 -2.63 -4.08 -1.07
C MET A 1 -2.34 -3.80 0.42
N ILE A 2 -3.04 -4.44 1.35
CA ILE A 2 -2.93 -4.16 2.80
C ILE A 2 -1.50 -4.39 3.34
N GLN A 3 -0.85 -5.49 2.96
CA GLN A 3 0.50 -5.83 3.43
C GLN A 3 1.60 -4.86 2.96
N LYS A 4 1.46 -4.26 1.77
CA LYS A 4 2.41 -3.25 1.26
C LYS A 4 2.32 -1.96 2.09
N MET A 5 1.09 -1.51 2.37
CA MET A 5 0.84 -0.36 3.22
C MET A 5 1.34 -0.59 4.65
N GLU A 6 1.05 -1.75 5.24
CA GLU A 6 1.54 -2.10 6.57
C GLU A 6 3.07 -2.05 6.65
N TYR A 7 3.76 -2.57 5.62
CA TYR A 7 5.21 -2.51 5.54
C TYR A 7 5.73 -1.06 5.47
N ILE A 8 5.11 -0.22 4.63
CA ILE A 8 5.45 1.21 4.52
C ILE A 8 5.27 1.90 5.87
N LEU A 9 4.14 1.67 6.56
CA LEU A 9 3.86 2.24 7.88
C LEU A 9 4.87 1.78 8.92
N ARG A 10 5.21 0.48 8.95
CA ARG A 10 6.24 -0.05 9.86
C ARG A 10 7.59 0.59 9.60
N ARG A 11 7.99 0.74 8.33
CA ARG A 11 9.24 1.41 7.94
C ARG A 11 9.23 2.88 8.35
N LEU A 12 8.12 3.58 8.12
CA LEU A 12 7.96 4.98 8.49
C LEU A 12 8.06 5.21 10.00
N CYS A 13 7.41 4.35 10.78
CA CYS A 13 7.39 4.42 12.24
C CYS A 13 8.70 3.96 12.88
N SER A 14 9.45 3.04 12.23
CA SER A 14 10.73 2.53 12.74
C SER A 14 11.94 3.40 12.36
N TYR A 15 11.94 4.00 11.17
CA TYR A 15 13.05 4.85 10.70
C TYR A 15 12.88 6.33 11.03
N GLY A 16 11.77 6.71 11.69
CA GLY A 16 11.56 8.06 12.22
C GLY A 16 11.81 9.13 11.18
N ILE A 17 10.92 9.27 10.19
CA ILE A 17 10.98 10.42 9.28
C ILE A 17 10.68 11.67 10.10
N GLU A 18 11.74 12.28 10.62
CA GLU A 18 11.70 13.57 11.28
C GLU A 18 11.59 14.64 10.20
N TYR A 19 10.39 15.18 10.03
CA TYR A 19 10.19 16.35 9.21
C TYR A 19 10.35 17.60 10.08
N LYS A 20 11.39 18.39 9.82
CA LYS A 20 11.58 19.69 10.48
C LYS A 20 10.98 20.78 9.61
N ASP A 21 10.00 21.47 10.17
CA ASP A 21 9.37 22.64 9.55
C ASP A 21 10.29 23.88 9.64
N HIS A 22 10.01 24.92 8.85
CA HIS A 22 10.79 26.17 8.86
C HIS A 22 10.80 26.86 10.23
N GLY A 23 9.78 26.60 11.06
CA GLY A 23 9.70 27.04 12.46
C GLY A 23 10.52 26.21 13.46
N GLY A 24 11.27 25.20 13.02
CA GLY A 24 12.11 24.35 13.88
C GLY A 24 11.37 23.23 14.61
N TYR A 25 10.07 23.07 14.36
CA TYR A 25 9.27 21.98 14.94
C TYR A 25 9.54 20.66 14.24
N THR A 26 9.83 19.61 15.01
CA THR A 26 9.92 18.24 14.50
C THR A 26 8.53 17.61 14.45
N HIS A 27 8.11 17.21 13.26
CA HIS A 27 6.88 16.47 13.03
C HIS A 27 7.21 14.98 13.12
N TYR A 28 6.78 14.34 14.21
CA TYR A 28 6.89 12.89 14.40
C TYR A 28 6.11 12.12 13.33
N CYS A 29 6.46 10.85 13.15
CA CYS A 29 5.97 9.91 12.13
C CYS A 29 4.44 9.89 11.89
N ILE A 30 3.64 10.33 12.86
CA ILE A 30 2.16 10.42 12.77
C ILE A 30 1.71 11.53 11.81
N LYS A 31 2.35 12.70 11.83
CA LYS A 31 1.96 13.84 11.00
C LYS A 31 2.13 13.61 9.48
N PRO A 32 3.17 12.90 8.99
CA PRO A 32 3.27 12.54 7.57
C PRO A 32 2.39 11.35 7.16
N LEU A 33 1.67 10.67 8.07
CA LEU A 33 0.84 9.51 7.69
C LEU A 33 -0.18 9.80 6.58
N PRO A 34 -0.94 10.91 6.61
CA PRO A 34 -1.89 11.22 5.54
C PRO A 34 -1.19 11.42 4.20
N ALA A 35 -0.01 12.06 4.22
CA ALA A 35 0.81 12.29 3.03
C ALA A 35 1.28 10.97 2.41
N VAL A 36 1.75 10.04 3.24
CA VAL A 36 2.22 8.70 2.82
C VAL A 36 1.06 7.86 2.28
N GLN A 37 -0.08 7.86 2.96
CA GLN A 37 -1.28 7.17 2.49
C GLN A 37 -1.72 7.67 1.12
N LEU A 38 -1.72 9.00 0.95
CA LEU A 38 -2.08 9.64 -0.30
C LEU A 38 -1.07 9.31 -1.41
N ALA A 39 0.23 9.34 -1.11
CA ALA A 39 1.30 8.98 -2.04
C ALA A 39 1.20 7.51 -2.49
N TYR A 40 0.95 6.58 -1.59
CA TYR A 40 0.75 5.18 -1.94
C TYR A 40 -0.49 4.96 -2.81
N ASN A 41 -1.61 5.62 -2.47
CA ASN A 41 -2.87 5.44 -3.20
C ASN A 41 -2.83 6.03 -4.62
N SER A 42 -2.01 7.07 -4.82
CA SER A 42 -1.82 7.74 -6.11
C SER A 42 -0.65 7.19 -6.92
N GLY A 43 0.27 6.43 -6.30
CA GLY A 43 1.37 5.78 -6.99
C GLY A 43 0.91 4.62 -7.87
N GLN A 44 1.47 4.48 -9.07
CA GLN A 44 1.19 3.34 -9.94
C GLN A 44 1.85 2.07 -9.39
N ASP A 45 1.08 0.99 -9.26
CA ASP A 45 1.65 -0.30 -8.88
C ASP A 45 2.25 -1.02 -10.09
N SER A 46 3.50 -1.47 -9.95
CA SER A 46 4.26 -2.14 -11.01
C SER A 46 3.59 -3.41 -11.55
N THR A 47 2.82 -4.12 -10.73
CA THR A 47 2.16 -5.38 -11.12
C THR A 47 0.91 -5.13 -11.97
N THR A 48 0.14 -4.09 -11.64
CA THR A 48 -1.18 -3.83 -12.23
C THR A 48 -1.15 -2.72 -13.27
N GLY A 49 -0.09 -1.91 -13.32
CA GLY A 49 0.00 -0.69 -14.15
C GLY A 49 -1.03 0.39 -13.78
N LYS A 50 -1.77 0.19 -12.69
CA LYS A 50 -2.84 1.06 -12.20
C LYS A 50 -2.54 1.48 -10.78
N THR A 51 -3.06 2.64 -10.39
CA THR A 51 -2.97 3.16 -9.03
C THR A 51 -3.96 2.43 -8.12
N PRO A 52 -3.64 2.21 -6.82
CA PRO A 52 -4.57 1.62 -5.87
C PRO A 52 -5.91 2.35 -5.79
N ALA A 53 -5.91 3.69 -5.83
CA ALA A 53 -7.14 4.48 -5.80
C ALA A 53 -8.05 4.22 -7.00
N LEU A 54 -7.48 4.04 -8.20
CA LEU A 54 -8.23 3.72 -9.41
C LEU A 54 -8.85 2.31 -9.32
N VAL A 55 -8.12 1.34 -8.77
CA VAL A 55 -8.60 -0.04 -8.64
C VAL A 55 -9.69 -0.16 -7.57
N GLU A 56 -9.57 0.57 -6.46
CA GLU A 56 -10.51 0.51 -5.34
C GLU A 56 -11.75 1.38 -5.56
N LYS A 57 -11.55 2.62 -6.02
CA LYS A 57 -12.60 3.66 -6.06
C LYS A 57 -13.01 4.05 -7.47
N GLY A 58 -12.28 3.62 -8.51
CA GLY A 58 -12.54 3.99 -9.90
C GLY A 58 -12.06 5.37 -10.30
N TRP A 59 -11.42 6.13 -9.41
CA TRP A 59 -10.87 7.46 -9.71
C TRP A 59 -9.59 7.74 -8.91
N ASN A 60 -8.74 8.61 -9.45
CA ASN A 60 -7.52 9.06 -8.78
C ASN A 60 -7.72 10.44 -8.14
N PRO A 61 -7.33 10.62 -6.87
CA PRO A 61 -7.35 11.93 -6.25
C PRO A 61 -6.33 12.84 -6.92
N LEU A 62 -6.77 14.06 -7.21
CA LEU A 62 -5.91 15.14 -7.69
C LEU A 62 -4.99 15.56 -6.53
N LEU A 63 -3.67 15.51 -6.73
CA LEU A 63 -2.73 15.88 -5.69
C LEU A 63 -2.41 17.37 -5.76
N PRO A 64 -2.16 18.04 -4.61
CA PRO A 64 -1.69 19.42 -4.61
C PRO A 64 -0.42 19.63 -5.43
N VAL A 65 0.45 18.62 -5.49
CA VAL A 65 1.69 18.64 -6.29
C VAL A 65 1.43 18.68 -7.80
N ASP A 66 0.28 18.22 -8.28
CA ASP A 66 -0.08 18.21 -9.71
C ASP A 66 -0.58 19.58 -10.18
N HIS A 67 -1.07 20.41 -9.24
CA HIS A 67 -1.72 21.70 -9.52
C HIS A 67 -0.90 22.93 -9.09
N LEU A 68 0.13 22.75 -8.27
CA LEU A 68 1.08 23.81 -7.94
C LEU A 68 1.87 24.19 -9.20
N LYS A 69 1.38 25.18 -9.94
CA LYS A 69 2.13 25.80 -11.04
C LYS A 69 3.41 26.40 -10.45
N SER A 70 4.54 26.15 -11.13
CA SER A 70 5.87 26.67 -10.76
C SER A 70 5.95 28.21 -10.65
N ASN A 71 4.91 28.92 -11.10
CA ASN A 71 4.83 30.38 -11.18
C ASN A 71 3.98 31.05 -10.08
N LEU A 72 3.58 30.33 -9.03
CA LEU A 72 2.85 30.95 -7.91
C LEU A 72 3.81 31.77 -7.04
N LEU A 73 3.87 33.07 -7.38
CA LEU A 73 4.45 34.13 -6.55
C LEU A 73 3.77 34.11 -5.17
N THR A 74 4.59 33.97 -4.13
CA THR A 74 4.21 33.92 -2.71
C THR A 74 3.57 32.61 -2.28
N ILE A 75 4.37 31.54 -2.26
CA ILE A 75 4.05 30.36 -1.45
C ILE A 75 4.21 30.78 0.02
N TYR A 76 3.12 30.79 0.78
CA TYR A 76 3.17 30.91 2.23
C TYR A 76 4.17 29.88 2.77
N PRO A 77 5.11 30.21 3.68
CA PRO A 77 6.21 29.32 4.07
C PRO A 77 5.72 27.90 4.41
N THR A 78 4.64 27.79 5.19
CA THR A 78 4.00 26.51 5.55
C THR A 78 3.51 25.68 4.35
N ALA A 79 3.09 26.32 3.26
CA ALA A 79 2.67 25.60 2.05
C ALA A 79 3.88 25.04 1.28
N LYS A 80 5.02 25.74 1.31
CA LYS A 80 6.29 25.24 0.76
C LYS A 80 6.78 24.06 1.59
N ASP A 81 6.72 24.19 2.90
CA ASP A 81 7.08 23.13 3.85
C ASP A 81 6.22 21.88 3.63
N PHE A 82 4.90 22.04 3.53
CA PHE A 82 3.99 20.96 3.21
C PHE A 82 4.30 20.29 1.85
N HIS A 83 4.64 21.08 0.83
CA HIS A 83 5.05 20.54 -0.48
C HIS A 83 6.32 19.68 -0.36
N GLU A 84 7.33 20.14 0.37
CA GLU A 84 8.56 19.38 0.60
C GLU A 84 8.29 18.10 1.40
N MET A 85 7.42 18.16 2.41
CA MET A 85 6.98 17.00 3.17
C MET A 85 6.29 15.96 2.27
N MET A 86 5.35 16.41 1.42
CA MET A 86 4.64 15.55 0.46
C MET A 86 5.62 14.89 -0.52
N LYS A 87 6.57 15.65 -1.06
CA LYS A 87 7.58 15.13 -1.98
C LYS A 87 8.41 14.03 -1.33
N ARG A 88 8.90 14.26 -0.10
CA ARG A 88 9.65 13.25 0.66
C ARG A 88 8.81 12.00 0.93
N ALA A 89 7.53 12.16 1.27
CA ALA A 89 6.62 11.03 1.50
C ALA A 89 6.43 10.19 0.23
N CYS A 90 6.29 10.84 -0.93
CA CYS A 90 6.24 10.15 -2.24
C CYS A 90 7.53 9.38 -2.51
N ASP A 91 8.69 10.01 -2.33
CA ASP A 91 10.00 9.39 -2.58
C ASP A 91 10.23 8.18 -1.66
N THR A 92 9.87 8.28 -0.38
CA THR A 92 9.93 7.16 0.56
C THR A 92 8.99 6.04 0.16
N SER A 93 7.73 6.37 -0.16
CA SER A 93 6.74 5.37 -0.56
C SER A 93 7.21 4.61 -1.80
N ALA A 94 7.77 5.30 -2.79
CA ALA A 94 8.32 4.70 -4.00
C ALA A 94 9.46 3.71 -3.71
N LYS A 95 10.32 3.99 -2.71
CA LYS A 95 11.41 3.09 -2.28
C LYS A 95 10.90 1.90 -1.46
N CYS A 96 9.92 2.10 -0.59
CA CYS A 96 9.41 1.04 0.28
C CYS A 96 8.55 0.00 -0.47
N ILE A 97 7.90 0.37 -1.57
CA ILE A 97 7.09 -0.57 -2.38
C ILE A 97 7.91 -1.77 -2.91
N PRO A 98 9.05 -1.60 -3.58
CA PRO A 98 9.86 -2.72 -4.05
C PRO A 98 10.46 -3.52 -2.88
N GLU A 99 10.92 -2.85 -1.82
CA GLU A 99 11.43 -3.52 -0.60
C GLU A 99 10.35 -4.42 0.04
N ALA A 100 9.11 -3.93 0.14
CA ALA A 100 7.99 -4.70 0.65
C ALA A 100 7.68 -5.92 -0.23
N LYS A 101 7.77 -5.76 -1.56
CA LYS A 101 7.56 -6.85 -2.52
C LYS A 101 8.61 -7.95 -2.33
N GLU A 102 9.87 -7.57 -2.24
CA GLU A 102 10.99 -8.50 -2.07
C GLU A 102 10.92 -9.22 -0.71
N TYR A 103 10.64 -8.47 0.37
CA TYR A 103 10.44 -9.05 1.69
C TYR A 103 9.32 -10.11 1.71
N ASN A 104 8.19 -9.81 1.08
CA ASN A 104 7.06 -10.75 1.01
C ASN A 104 7.41 -11.99 0.19
N LYS A 105 8.15 -11.82 -0.92
CA LYS A 105 8.64 -12.94 -1.74
C LYS A 105 9.56 -13.85 -0.91
N GLN A 106 10.57 -13.31 -0.25
CA GLN A 106 11.51 -14.10 0.56
C GLN A 106 10.80 -14.82 1.71
N ARG A 107 9.83 -14.17 2.36
CA ARG A 107 9.02 -14.78 3.41
C ARG A 107 8.20 -15.96 2.87
N TRP A 108 7.58 -15.77 1.70
CA TRP A 108 6.84 -16.83 1.03
C TRP A 108 7.76 -17.99 0.68
N ASP A 109 8.83 -17.74 -0.07
CA ASP A 109 9.78 -18.78 -0.52
C ASP A 109 10.37 -19.58 0.66
N LYS A 110 10.58 -18.95 1.83
CA LYS A 110 11.08 -19.62 3.04
C LYS A 110 10.05 -20.50 3.74
N SER A 111 8.77 -20.11 3.73
CA SER A 111 7.71 -20.77 4.50
C SER A 111 6.81 -21.68 3.67
N HIS A 112 6.75 -21.43 2.37
CA HIS A 112 5.93 -22.21 1.45
C HIS A 112 6.64 -23.51 1.08
N ARG A 113 5.90 -24.62 1.21
CA ARG A 113 6.27 -25.90 0.62
C ARG A 113 5.28 -26.15 -0.49
N GLU A 114 5.76 -26.29 -1.71
CA GLU A 114 4.90 -26.71 -2.81
C GLU A 114 4.40 -28.12 -2.52
N HIS A 115 3.09 -28.31 -2.62
CA HIS A 115 2.46 -29.61 -2.53
C HIS A 115 2.16 -30.09 -3.95
N ASP A 116 2.72 -31.25 -4.31
CA ASP A 116 2.37 -31.93 -5.55
C ASP A 116 1.03 -32.62 -5.38
N PHE A 117 -0.04 -31.97 -5.85
CA PHE A 117 -1.35 -32.60 -5.95
C PHE A 117 -1.41 -33.50 -7.18
N ARG A 118 -1.90 -34.72 -7.00
CA ARG A 118 -2.16 -35.66 -8.11
C ARG A 118 -3.66 -35.86 -8.28
N GLU A 119 -4.06 -36.18 -9.51
CA GLU A 119 -5.44 -36.54 -9.80
C GLU A 119 -5.87 -37.73 -8.93
N GLY A 120 -6.95 -37.55 -8.15
CA GLY A 120 -7.45 -38.54 -7.20
C GLY A 120 -7.09 -38.27 -5.73
N ASP A 121 -6.22 -37.30 -5.43
CA ASP A 121 -5.89 -36.95 -4.05
C ASP A 121 -7.07 -36.26 -3.34
N GLN A 122 -7.41 -36.72 -2.14
CA GLN A 122 -8.40 -36.08 -1.28
C GLN A 122 -7.76 -34.90 -0.54
N VAL A 123 -8.26 -33.70 -0.78
CA VAL A 123 -7.78 -32.46 -0.13
C VAL A 123 -8.87 -31.83 0.72
N LEU A 124 -8.47 -31.30 1.87
CA LEU A 124 -9.38 -30.58 2.77
C LEU A 124 -9.44 -29.12 2.35
N VAL A 125 -10.66 -28.64 2.05
CA VAL A 125 -10.91 -27.24 1.75
C VAL A 125 -11.39 -26.53 3.01
N SER A 126 -10.68 -25.47 3.40
CA SER A 126 -11.12 -24.63 4.52
C SER A 126 -12.39 -23.87 4.18
N THR A 127 -13.46 -24.08 4.94
CA THR A 127 -14.76 -23.43 4.73
C THR A 127 -14.88 -22.05 5.39
N LEU A 128 -13.85 -21.59 6.11
CA LEU A 128 -13.87 -20.36 6.92
C LEU A 128 -14.18 -19.08 6.12
N THR A 129 -13.87 -19.05 4.83
CA THR A 129 -14.11 -17.89 3.94
C THR A 129 -15.01 -18.24 2.76
N LEU A 130 -15.49 -19.48 2.68
CA LEU A 130 -16.40 -19.90 1.63
C LEU A 130 -17.82 -19.45 1.99
N ILE A 131 -18.27 -18.36 1.35
CA ILE A 131 -19.68 -18.02 1.29
C ILE A 131 -20.32 -18.95 0.26
N ILE A 132 -20.57 -20.20 0.65
CA ILE A 132 -21.36 -21.13 -0.16
C ILE A 132 -22.80 -20.67 -0.02
N SER A 133 -23.37 -20.11 -1.10
CA SER A 133 -24.81 -19.89 -1.19
C SER A 133 -25.51 -21.21 -0.88
N LYS A 134 -26.56 -21.17 -0.04
CA LYS A 134 -27.20 -22.35 0.60
C LYS A 134 -27.53 -23.50 -0.36
N ASP A 135 -27.65 -23.25 -1.67
CA ASP A 135 -28.07 -24.21 -2.68
C ASP A 135 -27.00 -25.24 -3.08
N LEU A 136 -25.72 -25.05 -2.76
CA LEU A 136 -24.63 -26.00 -3.10
C LEU A 136 -24.30 -27.04 -2.02
N ARG A 137 -25.08 -27.10 -0.92
CA ARG A 137 -24.94 -28.16 0.11
C ARG A 137 -25.46 -29.53 -0.34
N ARG A 138 -26.04 -29.65 -1.55
CA ARG A 138 -26.31 -30.91 -2.24
C ARG A 138 -25.23 -31.14 -3.31
N LEU A 139 -24.03 -31.50 -2.90
CA LEU A 139 -23.27 -32.45 -3.72
C LEU A 139 -23.61 -33.80 -3.13
N GLU A 140 -24.58 -34.43 -3.77
CA GLU A 140 -25.13 -35.72 -3.41
C GLU A 140 -24.00 -36.74 -3.35
N THR A 141 -23.81 -37.30 -2.16
CA THR A 141 -23.23 -38.62 -1.99
C THR A 141 -24.15 -39.63 -2.65
N HIS A 142 -24.02 -39.81 -3.96
CA HIS A 142 -24.55 -40.98 -4.64
C HIS A 142 -23.43 -42.02 -4.75
N SER A 143 -23.65 -43.08 -3.97
CA SER A 143 -23.16 -44.47 -3.98
C SER A 143 -22.05 -44.85 -4.95
#